data_AF-A0A2G9RFU4-F1
#
_entry.id   AF-A0A2G9RFU4-F1
#
_cell.length_a   1.000
_cell.length_b   1.000
_cell.length_c   1.000
_cell.angle_alpha   90.00
_cell.angle_beta   90.00
_cell.angle_gamma   90.00
#
_symmetry.space_group_name_H-M   'P 1'
#
loop_
_entity.id
_entity.type
_entity.pdbx_description
1 polymer ?
#
loop_
_entity_poly.entity_id
_entity_poly.type
_entity_poly.pdbx_seq_one_letter_code
_entity_poly.pdbx_strand_id
1 'polypeptide(L)'
;MIVSADRSNEDKMVDRFTAPDFLPNFIDKYREMPCLWQVQCRDYSNKLKRKAALEKQLELVKPVYPTADITYLKDKIGSLRSTYNRERKKVQDSLRSGASADDVYVPRLWYYNSLRFLSDQM
;
A
#
# COMPACT_ATOMS: atom_id res chain seq x y z
N MET A 1 -20.08 -0.06 42.15
CA MET A 1 -18.75 -0.33 41.55
C MET A 1 -19.00 -0.69 40.10
N ILE A 2 -19.10 0.31 39.22
CA ILE A 2 -19.33 0.06 37.79
C ILE A 2 -17.97 -0.25 37.19
N VAL A 3 -17.79 -1.48 36.72
CA VAL A 3 -16.64 -1.88 35.93
C VAL A 3 -16.73 -1.10 34.63
N SER A 4 -15.91 -0.06 34.51
CA SER A 4 -15.66 0.62 33.23
C SER A 4 -15.08 -0.41 32.29
N ALA A 5 -15.92 -0.96 31.42
CA ALA A 5 -15.47 -1.75 30.29
C ALA A 5 -14.62 -0.83 29.40
N ASP A 6 -13.37 -1.23 29.26
CA ASP A 6 -12.34 -0.57 28.47
C ASP A 6 -12.84 -0.41 27.02
N ARG A 7 -13.14 0.83 26.63
CA ARG A 7 -13.65 1.22 25.31
C ARG A 7 -12.54 1.16 24.24
N SER A 8 -11.45 0.44 24.50
CA SER A 8 -10.23 0.42 23.67
C SER A 8 -10.04 -0.86 22.83
N ASN A 9 -10.99 -1.81 22.86
CA ASN A 9 -10.81 -3.10 22.17
C ASN A 9 -11.71 -3.32 20.93
N GLU A 10 -12.63 -2.40 20.60
CA GLU A 10 -13.45 -2.49 19.37
C GLU A 10 -12.86 -1.71 18.17
N ASP A 11 -11.93 -0.78 18.40
CA ASP A 11 -11.25 0.02 17.36
C ASP A 11 -10.15 -0.77 16.58
N LYS A 12 -10.12 -2.10 16.69
CA LYS A 12 -9.13 -2.97 16.01
C LYS A 12 -9.53 -3.43 14.61
N MET A 13 -10.64 -2.96 14.03
CA MET A 13 -11.23 -3.69 12.89
C MET A 13 -10.96 -3.18 11.47
N VAL A 14 -10.46 -1.95 11.23
CA VAL A 14 -9.92 -1.54 9.90
C VAL A 14 -8.90 -0.41 10.07
N ASP A 15 -7.64 -0.59 9.65
CA ASP A 15 -6.70 0.54 9.53
C ASP A 15 -7.33 1.57 8.59
N ARG A 16 -7.56 2.81 9.04
CA ARG A 16 -8.22 3.86 8.23
C ARG A 16 -7.50 4.10 6.91
N PHE A 17 -6.21 3.77 6.83
CA PHE A 17 -5.41 3.86 5.61
C PHE A 17 -5.84 2.82 4.57
N THR A 18 -6.31 1.66 5.02
CA THR A 18 -6.85 0.57 4.20
C THR A 18 -8.36 0.63 4.05
N ALA A 19 -8.98 1.74 4.43
CA ALA A 19 -10.41 1.92 4.27
C ALA A 19 -10.79 1.97 2.77
N PRO A 20 -11.90 1.33 2.35
CA PRO A 20 -12.30 1.26 0.94
C PRO A 20 -12.55 2.63 0.28
N ASP A 21 -12.89 3.66 1.05
CA ASP A 21 -13.14 5.03 0.62
C ASP A 21 -11.85 5.87 0.47
N PHE A 22 -10.72 5.42 1.04
CA PHE A 22 -9.46 6.14 1.00
C PHE A 22 -8.38 5.44 0.15
N LEU A 23 -8.14 4.15 0.41
CA LEU A 23 -7.00 3.43 -0.15
C LEU A 23 -6.96 3.43 -1.70
N PRO A 24 -8.08 3.25 -2.42
CA PRO A 24 -8.05 3.22 -3.88
C PRO A 24 -7.51 4.53 -4.47
N ASN A 25 -8.02 5.68 -4.00
CA ASN A 25 -7.55 6.99 -4.44
C ASN A 25 -6.07 7.22 -4.08
N PHE A 26 -5.64 6.78 -2.89
CA PHE A 26 -4.23 6.83 -2.51
C PHE A 26 -3.34 6.03 -3.48
N ILE A 27 -3.76 4.81 -3.84
CA ILE A 27 -3.04 3.92 -4.75
C ILE A 27 -3.00 4.48 -6.18
N ASP A 28 -4.11 5.04 -6.67
CA ASP A 28 -4.18 5.62 -8.01
C ASP A 28 -3.23 6.81 -8.13
N LYS A 29 -3.21 7.70 -7.13
CA LYS A 29 -2.27 8.82 -7.08
C LYS A 29 -0.82 8.35 -6.93
N TYR A 30 -0.58 7.28 -6.18
CA TYR A 30 0.74 6.67 -6.09
C TYR A 30 1.22 6.13 -7.45
N ARG A 31 0.33 5.45 -8.19
CA ARG A 31 0.59 4.90 -9.53
C ARG A 31 0.98 6.02 -10.52
N GLU A 32 0.32 7.17 -10.44
CA GLU A 32 0.64 8.37 -11.26
C GLU A 32 2.00 9.00 -10.95
N MET A 33 2.73 8.54 -9.92
CA MET A 33 4.03 9.06 -9.52
C MET A 33 5.18 8.04 -9.72
N PRO A 34 5.55 7.67 -10.96
CA PRO A 34 6.61 6.70 -11.26
C PRO A 34 7.94 6.97 -10.56
N CYS A 35 8.30 8.23 -10.32
CA CYS A 35 9.53 8.58 -9.62
C CYS A 35 9.60 8.01 -8.19
N LEU A 36 8.48 7.59 -7.60
CA LEU A 36 8.45 6.97 -6.27
C LEU A 36 8.61 5.44 -6.29
N TRP A 37 8.24 4.78 -7.38
CA TRP A 37 8.10 3.32 -7.41
C TRP A 37 8.73 2.60 -8.59
N GLN A 38 8.89 3.26 -9.74
CA GLN A 38 9.43 2.67 -10.96
C GLN A 38 10.93 2.94 -11.08
N VAL A 39 11.74 1.90 -10.95
CA VAL A 39 13.22 2.01 -10.92
C VAL A 39 13.77 2.54 -12.25
N GLN A 40 13.17 2.14 -13.37
CA GLN A 40 13.53 2.59 -14.71
C GLN A 40 13.07 4.03 -15.02
N CYS A 41 12.24 4.65 -14.17
CA CYS A 41 11.85 6.04 -14.37
C CYS A 41 13.10 6.92 -14.30
N ARG A 42 13.31 7.77 -15.30
CA ARG A 42 14.43 8.73 -15.35
C ARG A 42 14.56 9.55 -14.07
N ASP A 43 13.42 9.86 -13.45
CA ASP A 43 13.36 10.70 -12.25
C ASP A 43 13.41 9.89 -10.94
N TYR A 44 13.58 8.56 -11.00
CA TYR A 44 13.61 7.69 -9.82
C TYR A 44 14.74 8.03 -8.84
N SER A 45 15.89 8.47 -9.34
CA SER A 45 17.03 8.91 -8.51
C SER A 45 17.01 10.42 -8.20
N ASN A 46 16.08 11.17 -8.80
CA ASN A 46 16.00 12.62 -8.63
C ASN A 46 15.35 12.99 -7.29
N LYS A 47 16.19 13.30 -6.29
CA LYS A 47 15.75 13.63 -4.92
C LYS A 47 14.71 14.74 -4.85
N LEU A 48 14.83 15.78 -5.69
CA LEU A 48 13.90 16.92 -5.69
C LEU A 48 12.53 16.50 -6.21
N LYS A 49 12.48 15.79 -7.34
CA LYS A 49 11.21 15.32 -7.91
C LYS A 49 10.53 14.29 -7.02
N ARG A 50 11.30 13.40 -6.38
CA ARG A 50 10.76 12.46 -5.38
C ARG A 50 10.17 13.18 -4.18
N LYS A 51 10.88 14.18 -3.64
CA LYS A 51 10.38 14.99 -2.52
C LYS A 51 9.06 15.68 -2.89
N ALA A 52 9.01 16.34 -4.03
CA ALA A 52 7.79 17.00 -4.51
C ALA A 52 6.62 16.03 -4.71
N ALA A 53 6.88 14.82 -5.22
CA ALA A 53 5.85 13.78 -5.35
C ALA A 53 5.35 13.29 -3.97
N LEU A 54 6.25 13.06 -3.01
CA LEU A 54 5.86 12.70 -1.65
C LEU A 54 5.06 13.80 -0.96
N GLU A 55 5.42 15.08 -1.15
CA GLU A 55 4.68 16.22 -0.61
C GLU A 55 3.26 16.27 -1.18
N LYS A 56 3.10 16.13 -2.50
CA LYS A 56 1.77 16.05 -3.13
C LYS A 56 0.93 14.90 -2.58
N GLN A 57 1.56 13.75 -2.38
CA GLN A 57 0.87 12.58 -1.84
C GLN A 57 0.53 12.76 -0.35
N LEU A 58 1.37 13.45 0.42
CA LEU A 58 1.11 13.77 1.82
C LEU A 58 -0.11 14.68 2.00
N GLU A 59 -0.33 15.64 1.11
CA GLU A 59 -1.52 16.50 1.13
C GLU A 59 -2.83 15.70 1.03
N LEU A 60 -2.83 14.53 0.37
CA LEU A 60 -3.98 13.62 0.34
C LEU A 60 -4.18 12.86 1.65
N VAL A 61 -3.08 12.60 2.39
CA VAL A 61 -3.11 11.84 3.65
C VAL A 61 -3.52 12.71 4.82
N LYS A 62 -3.15 13.99 4.83
CA LYS A 62 -3.41 14.93 5.94
C LYS A 62 -4.88 15.03 6.39
N PRO A 63 -5.89 15.03 5.51
CA PRO A 63 -7.29 15.04 5.94
C PRO A 63 -7.69 13.82 6.78
N VAL A 64 -7.04 12.67 6.58
CA VAL A 64 -7.31 11.43 7.34
C VAL A 64 -6.36 11.29 8.53
N TYR A 65 -5.13 11.76 8.38
CA TYR A 65 -4.07 11.72 9.38
C TYR A 65 -3.40 13.11 9.50
N PRO A 66 -3.95 14.02 10.31
CA PRO A 66 -3.48 15.41 10.37
C PRO A 66 -2.03 15.59 10.83
N THR A 67 -1.51 14.64 11.61
CA THR A 67 -0.12 14.63 12.10
C THR A 67 0.85 13.89 11.18
N ALA A 68 0.38 13.37 10.04
CA ALA A 68 1.24 12.67 9.10
C ALA A 68 2.33 13.61 8.55
N ASP A 69 3.55 13.10 8.54
CA ASP A 69 4.69 13.73 7.90
C ASP A 69 5.24 12.85 6.76
N ILE A 70 6.31 13.30 6.11
CA ILE A 70 6.95 12.56 5.03
C ILE A 70 7.50 11.22 5.52
N THR A 71 7.92 11.13 6.79
CA THR A 71 8.44 9.90 7.40
C THR A 71 7.33 8.86 7.49
N TYR A 72 6.20 9.24 8.11
CA TYR A 72 4.99 8.42 8.21
C TYR A 72 4.54 7.92 6.83
N LEU A 73 4.51 8.82 5.83
CA LEU A 73 4.09 8.47 4.47
C LEU A 73 5.03 7.42 3.85
N LYS A 74 6.35 7.59 4.00
CA LYS A 74 7.33 6.61 3.49
C LYS A 74 7.16 5.26 4.17
N ASP A 75 6.95 5.23 5.48
CA ASP A 75 6.75 4.00 6.24
C ASP A 75 5.46 3.29 5.81
N LYS A 76 4.37 4.03 5.59
CA LYS A 76 3.13 3.48 5.05
C LYS A 76 3.29 2.93 3.63
N ILE A 77 3.97 3.64 2.73
CA ILE A 77 4.30 3.13 1.39
C ILE A 77 5.15 1.86 1.49
N GLY A 78 6.16 1.84 2.37
CA GLY A 78 7.01 0.67 2.61
C GLY A 78 6.23 -0.54 3.12
N SER A 79 5.31 -0.32 4.06
CA SER A 79 4.42 -1.35 4.60
C SER A 79 3.46 -1.91 3.54
N LEU A 80 2.85 -1.04 2.72
CA LEU A 80 2.01 -1.46 1.59
C LEU A 80 2.78 -2.33 0.60
N ARG A 81 3.97 -1.90 0.19
CA ARG A 81 4.83 -2.65 -0.75
C ARG A 81 5.23 -4.01 -0.15
N SER A 82 5.61 -4.03 1.12
CA SER A 82 5.97 -5.27 1.82
C SER A 82 4.81 -6.25 1.88
N THR A 83 3.60 -5.75 2.16
CA THR A 83 2.37 -6.56 2.22
C THR A 83 2.03 -7.13 0.85
N TYR A 84 2.04 -6.29 -0.20
CA TYR A 84 1.84 -6.72 -1.57
C TYR A 84 2.87 -7.78 -2.00
N ASN A 85 4.16 -7.57 -1.72
CA ASN A 85 5.22 -8.50 -2.11
C ASN A 85 5.08 -9.87 -1.42
N ARG A 86 4.69 -9.90 -0.14
CA ARG A 86 4.40 -11.17 0.56
C ARG A 86 3.22 -11.90 -0.09
N GLU A 87 2.17 -11.17 -0.43
CA GLU A 87 0.99 -11.76 -1.07
C GLU A 87 1.30 -12.28 -2.48
N ARG A 88 2.01 -11.47 -3.28
CA ARG A 88 2.48 -11.84 -4.62
C ARG A 88 3.37 -13.08 -4.58
N LYS A 89 4.24 -13.20 -3.58
CA LYS A 89 5.08 -14.39 -3.41
C LYS A 89 4.26 -15.66 -3.27
N LYS A 90 3.17 -15.65 -2.50
CA LYS A 90 2.27 -16.82 -2.37
C LYS A 90 1.65 -17.22 -3.72
N VAL A 91 1.22 -16.23 -4.51
CA VAL A 91 0.72 -16.47 -5.87
C VAL A 91 1.80 -17.12 -6.72
N GLN A 92 3.01 -16.55 -6.75
CA GLN A 92 4.13 -17.07 -7.53
C GLN A 92 4.57 -18.48 -7.10
N ASP A 93 4.60 -18.75 -5.79
CA ASP A 93 4.98 -20.04 -5.25
C ASP A 93 3.93 -21.11 -5.63
N SER A 94 2.63 -20.78 -5.61
CA SER A 94 1.57 -21.70 -6.06
C SER A 94 1.66 -22.02 -7.56
N LEU A 95 2.10 -21.08 -8.39
CA LEU A 95 2.30 -21.33 -9.82
C LEU A 95 3.52 -22.23 -10.08
N ARG A 96 4.57 -22.11 -9.26
CA ARG A 96 5.81 -22.89 -9.42
C ARG A 96 5.68 -24.34 -8.98
N SER A 97 4.77 -24.66 -8.06
CA SER A 97 4.57 -26.03 -7.57
C SER A 97 3.86 -26.96 -8.57
N GLY A 98 3.67 -26.55 -9.83
CA GLY A 98 2.98 -27.35 -10.84
C GLY A 98 1.50 -27.55 -10.54
N ALA A 99 0.92 -26.62 -9.78
CA ALA A 99 -0.47 -26.64 -9.38
C ALA A 99 -1.37 -26.58 -10.64
N SER A 100 -2.49 -27.34 -10.65
CA SER A 100 -3.51 -27.17 -11.69
C SER A 100 -4.05 -25.73 -11.63
N ALA A 101 -4.72 -25.24 -12.69
CA ALA A 101 -5.31 -23.90 -12.69
C ALA A 101 -6.26 -23.68 -11.50
N ASP A 102 -6.90 -24.75 -11.01
CA ASP A 102 -7.80 -24.76 -9.86
C ASP A 102 -7.08 -24.69 -8.49
N ASP A 103 -5.77 -24.94 -8.46
CA ASP A 103 -4.95 -24.98 -7.24
C ASP A 103 -4.12 -23.69 -7.04
N VAL A 104 -4.23 -22.72 -7.95
CA VAL A 104 -3.49 -21.46 -7.85
C VAL A 104 -4.01 -20.64 -6.67
N TYR A 105 -3.09 -20.17 -5.83
CA TYR A 105 -3.43 -19.35 -4.69
C TYR A 105 -4.10 -18.04 -5.11
N VAL A 106 -5.32 -17.83 -4.60
CA VAL A 106 -6.06 -16.57 -4.78
C VAL A 106 -5.65 -15.58 -3.69
N PRO A 107 -5.15 -14.37 -4.06
CA PRO A 107 -4.84 -13.31 -3.10
C PRO A 107 -6.02 -12.98 -2.19
N ARG A 108 -5.77 -12.90 -0.88
CA ARG A 108 -6.76 -12.46 0.12
C ARG A 108 -6.73 -10.95 0.32
N LEU A 109 -5.66 -10.30 -0.10
CA LEU A 109 -5.52 -8.85 -0.06
C LEU A 109 -6.51 -8.19 -1.04
N TRP A 110 -7.57 -7.54 -0.52
CA TRP A 110 -8.65 -7.01 -1.35
C TRP A 110 -8.22 -5.97 -2.39
N TYR A 111 -7.13 -5.23 -2.12
CA TYR A 111 -6.52 -4.25 -3.02
C TYR A 111 -5.32 -4.79 -3.81
N TYR A 112 -5.13 -6.12 -3.88
CA TYR A 112 -4.00 -6.75 -4.55
C TYR A 112 -3.85 -6.28 -6.01
N ASN A 113 -4.96 -6.29 -6.75
CA ASN A 113 -4.96 -5.91 -8.16
C ASN A 113 -4.59 -4.43 -8.37
N SER A 114 -4.99 -3.55 -7.44
CA SER A 114 -4.67 -2.13 -7.49
C SER A 114 -3.16 -1.86 -7.38
N LEU A 115 -2.40 -2.74 -6.72
CA LEU A 115 -0.94 -2.64 -6.55
C LEU A 115 -0.12 -3.40 -7.60
N ARG A 116 -0.76 -4.06 -8.59
CA ARG A 116 -0.06 -4.89 -9.59
C ARG A 116 0.96 -4.12 -10.44
N PHE A 117 0.78 -2.81 -10.62
CA PHE A 117 1.76 -1.96 -11.31
C PHE A 117 3.16 -1.98 -10.67
N LEU A 118 3.27 -2.35 -9.39
CA LEU A 118 4.57 -2.50 -8.71
C LEU A 118 5.37 -3.70 -9.23
N SER A 119 4.72 -4.70 -9.82
CA SER A 119 5.38 -5.85 -10.45
C SER A 119 5.61 -5.69 -11.94
N ASP A 120 4.86 -4.80 -12.59
CA ASP A 120 4.82 -4.65 -14.04
C ASP A 120 5.91 -3.69 -14.53
N GLN A 121 7.13 -3.89 -14.01
CA GLN A 121 8.35 -3.20 -14.43
C GLN A 121 8.92 -3.97 -15.63
N MET A 122 8.41 -3.70 -16.84
CA MET A 122 9.02 -4.18 -18.07
C MET A 122 9.89 -3.06 -18.66
#